data_AF-A0A3A1XIL5-F1
#
_entry.id   AF-A0A3A1XIL5-F1
#
_cell.length_a   1.000
_cell.length_b   1.000
_cell.length_c   1.000
_cell.angle_alpha   90.00
_cell.angle_beta   90.00
_cell.angle_gamma   90.00
#
_symmetry.space_group_name_H-M   'P 1'
#
loop_
_entity.id
_entity.type
_entity.pdbx_description
1 polymer ?
#
loop_
_entity_poly.entity_id
_entity_poly.type
_entity_poly.pdbx_seq_one_letter_code
_entity_poly.pdbx_strand_id
1 'polypeptide(L)'
;IEKDLPNILRNWKQVSSWHKPFKYFAAWMLPCIITAIPVGIYNLLRFGSPLNFGNEYQITITDMTTMRLPSQNILPSIFSYIALPLRFIPTFPWIGIQPIAFDRWQYAEPMIGGMFTLSPLALVGIICVFIMKKRCRTHIAWQTSVIAIIVGLVLIVFDSLKAGIGWRYIADFAWSFAIAAAIGISLLLEYASTLQSENSLHKKTIAYTIRLLVAVLLFASIAIAVLSWFVTGREDSTLRFNPNLWFAFRSWMTLF
;
A
#
# COMPACT_ATOMS: atom_id res chain seq x y z
N ILE A 1 8.08 -38.52 -2.15
CA ILE A 1 8.58 -37.63 -1.08
C ILE A 1 9.86 -38.19 -0.46
N GLU A 2 10.00 -39.50 -0.21
CA GLU A 2 11.24 -40.08 0.35
C GLU A 2 12.42 -40.28 -0.62
N LYS A 3 12.19 -40.31 -1.95
CA LYS A 3 13.28 -40.53 -2.93
C LYS A 3 14.02 -39.26 -3.38
N ASP A 4 13.51 -38.08 -3.06
CA ASP A 4 14.11 -36.78 -3.48
C ASP A 4 14.95 -36.11 -2.38
N LEU A 5 14.81 -36.54 -1.13
CA LEU A 5 15.54 -35.99 0.02
C LEU A 5 17.07 -36.13 -0.10
N PRO A 6 17.63 -37.25 -0.60
CA PRO A 6 19.08 -37.40 -0.75
C PRO A 6 19.67 -36.50 -1.83
N ASN A 7 18.91 -36.19 -2.89
CA ASN A 7 19.34 -35.31 -3.98
C ASN A 7 19.29 -33.82 -3.58
N ILE A 8 18.33 -33.43 -2.74
CA ILE A 8 18.25 -32.06 -2.21
C ILE A 8 19.44 -31.78 -1.27
N LEU A 9 19.80 -32.73 -0.41
CA LEU A 9 20.93 -32.59 0.52
C LEU A 9 22.29 -32.64 -0.19
N ARG A 10 22.42 -33.41 -1.28
CA ARG A 10 23.66 -33.52 -2.06
C ARG A 10 23.95 -32.25 -2.90
N ASN A 11 22.92 -31.54 -3.35
CA ASN A 11 23.05 -30.30 -4.11
C ASN A 11 23.36 -29.05 -3.26
N TRP A 12 23.12 -29.08 -1.94
CA TRP A 12 23.42 -27.94 -1.06
C TRP A 12 24.93 -27.61 -0.97
N LYS A 13 25.80 -28.62 -1.10
CA LYS A 13 27.26 -28.44 -1.07
C LYS A 13 27.83 -27.88 -2.38
N GLN A 14 27.06 -27.86 -3.47
CA GLN A 14 27.51 -27.35 -4.78
C GLN A 14 27.11 -25.88 -5.00
N VAL A 15 26.59 -25.20 -3.97
CA VAL A 15 26.23 -23.77 -4.01
C VAL A 15 27.43 -22.93 -3.58
N SER A 16 28.43 -22.78 -4.45
CA SER A 16 29.41 -21.68 -4.34
C SER A 16 28.78 -20.30 -4.63
N SER A 17 27.46 -20.24 -4.84
CA SER A 17 26.75 -19.08 -5.38
C SER A 17 26.17 -18.12 -4.34
N TRP A 18 26.23 -18.40 -3.02
CA TRP A 18 25.75 -17.47 -1.97
C TRP A 18 26.48 -16.13 -1.96
N HIS A 19 27.67 -16.07 -2.54
CA HIS A 19 28.43 -14.83 -2.68
C HIS A 19 27.68 -13.75 -3.46
N LYS A 20 26.91 -14.11 -4.51
CA LYS A 20 26.15 -13.13 -5.32
C LYS A 20 24.95 -12.53 -4.57
N PRO A 21 24.00 -13.31 -4.01
CA PRO A 21 22.90 -12.76 -3.24
C PRO A 21 23.40 -12.06 -1.97
N PHE A 22 24.45 -12.55 -1.31
CA PHE A 22 25.04 -11.84 -0.18
C PHE A 22 25.65 -10.50 -0.59
N LYS A 23 26.36 -10.43 -1.72
CA LYS A 23 26.87 -9.15 -2.25
C LYS A 23 25.74 -8.17 -2.54
N TYR A 24 24.64 -8.61 -3.16
CA TYR A 24 23.49 -7.75 -3.42
C TYR A 24 22.80 -7.30 -2.13
N PHE A 25 22.60 -8.22 -1.18
CA PHE A 25 22.04 -7.91 0.13
C PHE A 25 22.92 -6.92 0.89
N ALA A 26 24.23 -7.14 0.91
CA ALA A 26 25.19 -6.25 1.55
C ALA A 26 25.23 -4.88 0.86
N ALA A 27 25.21 -4.83 -0.48
CA ALA A 27 25.15 -3.57 -1.22
C ALA A 27 23.87 -2.76 -0.90
N TRP A 28 22.76 -3.44 -0.60
CA TRP A 28 21.52 -2.80 -0.19
C TRP A 28 21.49 -2.40 1.30
N MET A 29 21.97 -3.26 2.19
CA MET A 29 21.96 -3.02 3.64
C MET A 29 23.05 -2.06 4.11
N LEU A 30 24.20 -2.04 3.44
CA LEU A 30 25.36 -1.26 3.89
C LEU A 30 25.07 0.24 3.96
N PRO A 31 24.45 0.90 2.95
CA PRO A 31 24.04 2.29 3.06
C PRO A 31 23.07 2.54 4.21
N CYS A 32 22.11 1.63 4.44
CA CYS A 32 21.16 1.72 5.54
C CYS A 32 21.87 1.65 6.90
N ILE A 33 22.81 0.73 7.08
CA ILE A 33 23.58 0.56 8.31
C ILE A 33 24.49 1.78 8.54
N ILE A 34 25.22 2.24 7.51
CA ILE A 34 26.09 3.42 7.60
C ILE A 34 25.28 4.65 8.05
N THR A 35 24.06 4.80 7.54
CA THR A 35 23.17 5.92 7.91
C THR A 35 22.53 5.72 9.29
N ALA A 36 22.19 4.49 9.66
CA ALA A 36 21.56 4.17 10.93
C ALA A 36 22.52 4.30 12.13
N ILE A 37 23.83 4.09 11.94
CA ILE A 37 24.81 4.16 13.04
C ILE A 37 24.86 5.56 13.68
N PRO A 38 25.08 6.67 12.95
CA PRO A 38 25.06 8.01 13.55
C PRO A 38 23.74 8.33 14.25
N VAL A 39 22.61 7.92 13.67
CA VAL A 39 21.27 8.11 14.26
C VAL A 39 21.13 7.30 15.55
N GLY A 40 21.59 6.06 15.57
CA GLY A 40 21.58 5.20 16.76
C GLY A 40 22.48 5.73 17.86
N ILE A 41 23.66 6.28 17.53
CA ILE A 41 24.53 6.95 18.50
C ILE A 41 23.85 8.19 19.07
N TYR A 42 23.25 9.03 18.21
CA TYR A 42 22.46 10.18 18.66
C TYR A 42 21.33 9.76 19.60
N ASN A 43 20.57 8.73 19.24
CA ASN A 43 19.48 8.20 20.07
C ASN A 43 19.99 7.67 21.41
N LEU A 44 21.13 6.96 21.44
CA LEU A 44 21.75 6.49 22.67
C LEU A 44 22.14 7.65 23.58
N LEU A 45 22.77 8.69 23.05
CA LEU A 45 23.20 9.86 23.81
C LEU A 45 22.02 10.71 24.31
N ARG A 46 20.96 10.83 23.50
CA ARG A 46 19.80 11.68 23.80
C ARG A 46 18.75 10.99 24.67
N PHE A 47 18.51 9.70 24.43
CA PHE A 47 17.39 8.94 25.01
C PHE A 47 17.81 7.69 25.77
N GLY A 48 19.12 7.42 25.89
CA GLY A 48 19.65 6.27 26.63
C GLY A 48 19.56 4.92 25.91
N SER A 49 19.05 4.88 24.67
CA SER A 49 18.97 3.65 23.86
C SER A 49 19.09 3.97 22.36
N PRO A 50 19.85 3.18 21.58
CA PRO A 50 20.02 3.42 20.14
C PRO A 50 18.72 3.16 19.35
N LEU A 51 17.78 2.40 19.93
CA LEU A 51 16.48 2.06 19.33
C LEU A 51 15.34 2.95 19.84
N ASN A 52 15.63 3.94 20.70
CA ASN A 52 14.65 4.93 21.11
C ASN A 52 14.65 6.09 20.09
N PHE A 53 13.65 6.11 19.21
CA PHE A 53 13.48 7.13 18.18
C PHE A 53 12.74 8.38 18.66
N GLY A 54 12.48 8.48 19.96
CA GLY A 54 11.85 9.65 20.56
C GLY A 54 10.33 9.73 20.41
N ASN A 55 9.66 8.65 20.01
CA ASN A 55 8.21 8.61 19.76
C ASN A 55 7.37 9.05 20.97
N GLU A 56 7.86 8.82 22.19
CA GLU A 56 7.16 9.19 23.43
C GLU A 56 7.29 10.69 23.79
N TYR A 57 8.25 11.40 23.19
CA TYR A 57 8.58 12.80 23.52
C TYR A 57 8.03 13.80 22.50
N GLN A 58 7.10 13.36 21.65
CA GLN A 58 6.50 14.20 20.63
C GLN A 58 5.49 15.17 21.26
N ILE A 59 5.58 16.46 20.92
CA ILE A 59 4.55 17.44 21.27
C ILE A 59 3.38 17.21 20.30
N THR A 60 2.37 16.47 20.75
CA THR A 60 1.19 16.14 19.95
C THR A 60 -0.09 16.37 20.75
N ILE A 61 -1.23 16.13 20.10
CA ILE A 61 -2.56 16.26 20.71
C ILE A 61 -2.73 15.25 21.86
N THR A 62 -2.01 14.13 21.82
CA THR A 62 -2.02 13.08 22.83
C THR A 62 -0.73 13.01 23.60
N ASP A 63 -0.83 12.71 24.90
CA ASP A 63 0.33 12.30 25.68
C ASP A 63 0.81 10.91 25.23
N MET A 64 1.87 10.88 24.42
CA MET A 64 2.43 9.66 23.85
C MET A 64 3.10 8.76 24.90
N THR A 65 3.40 9.28 26.09
CA THR A 65 3.97 8.46 27.18
C THR A 65 2.94 7.47 27.72
N THR A 66 1.67 7.88 27.76
CA THR A 66 0.54 7.10 28.28
C THR A 66 -0.38 6.54 27.20
N MET A 67 -0.38 7.12 25.99
CA MET A 67 -1.26 6.69 24.90
C MET A 67 -1.01 5.24 24.53
N ARG A 68 -2.07 4.43 24.58
CA ARG A 68 -2.10 3.06 24.07
C ARG A 68 -3.34 2.91 23.20
N LEU A 69 -3.18 2.28 22.03
CA LEU A 69 -4.33 1.99 21.20
C LEU A 69 -5.23 0.98 21.92
N PRO A 70 -6.53 1.25 22.11
CA PRO A 70 -7.45 0.27 22.65
C PRO A 70 -7.49 -0.98 21.78
N SER A 71 -7.42 -2.17 22.38
CA SER A 71 -7.39 -3.43 21.62
C SER A 71 -8.61 -3.62 20.69
N GLN A 72 -9.77 -3.13 21.14
CA GLN A 72 -11.04 -3.10 20.39
C GLN A 72 -10.93 -2.31 19.08
N ASN A 73 -10.02 -1.34 19.03
CA ASN A 73 -9.85 -0.43 17.91
C ASN A 73 -8.82 -0.94 16.88
N ILE A 74 -7.97 -1.90 17.22
CA ILE A 74 -6.90 -2.40 16.33
C ILE A 74 -7.46 -2.89 15.01
N LEU A 75 -8.42 -3.80 15.05
CA LEU A 75 -8.99 -4.40 13.85
C LEU A 75 -9.81 -3.40 13.02
N PRO A 76 -10.70 -2.57 13.62
CA PRO A 76 -11.33 -1.46 12.93
C PRO A 76 -10.33 -0.49 12.27
N SER A 77 -9.19 -0.22 12.90
CA SER A 77 -8.16 0.64 12.32
C SER A 77 -7.53 0.01 11.07
N ILE A 78 -7.13 -1.26 11.15
CA ILE A 78 -6.59 -2.02 10.01
C ILE A 78 -7.60 -2.04 8.85
N PHE A 79 -8.88 -2.31 9.12
CA PHE A 79 -9.90 -2.33 8.08
C PHE A 79 -10.17 -0.94 7.49
N SER A 80 -10.08 0.12 8.30
CA SER A 80 -10.20 1.49 7.80
C SER A 80 -9.06 1.83 6.84
N TYR A 81 -7.84 1.40 7.14
CA TYR A 81 -6.71 1.55 6.22
C TYR A 81 -6.88 0.81 4.89
N ILE A 82 -7.50 -0.36 4.91
CA ILE A 82 -7.59 -1.24 3.75
C ILE A 82 -8.83 -0.93 2.89
N ALA A 83 -9.99 -0.79 3.52
CA ALA A 83 -11.30 -0.89 2.87
C ALA A 83 -12.31 0.19 3.31
N LEU A 84 -11.88 1.28 3.95
CA LEU A 84 -12.79 2.40 4.26
C LEU A 84 -13.46 2.89 2.97
N PRO A 85 -14.80 2.92 2.90
CA PRO A 85 -15.51 3.24 1.66
C PRO A 85 -15.42 4.73 1.33
N LEU A 86 -15.61 5.06 0.04
CA LEU A 86 -15.76 6.43 -0.40
C LEU A 86 -17.13 6.96 0.02
N ARG A 87 -17.12 8.19 0.54
CA ARG A 87 -18.35 8.93 0.79
C ARG A 87 -18.64 9.86 -0.38
N PHE A 88 -19.73 9.62 -1.09
CA PHE A 88 -20.19 10.52 -2.13
C PHE A 88 -21.07 11.64 -1.56
N ILE A 89 -20.91 12.85 -2.09
CA ILE A 89 -21.66 14.05 -1.69
C ILE A 89 -22.19 14.78 -2.95
N PRO A 90 -23.30 15.53 -2.87
CA PRO A 90 -23.93 16.12 -4.04
C PRO A 90 -23.18 17.36 -4.59
N THR A 91 -22.16 17.84 -3.89
CA THR A 91 -21.40 19.04 -4.25
C THR A 91 -19.96 18.70 -4.59
N PHE A 92 -19.35 19.46 -5.50
CA PHE A 92 -17.91 19.37 -5.80
C PHE A 92 -17.06 19.28 -4.50
N PRO A 93 -16.09 18.35 -4.39
CA PRO A 93 -15.58 17.42 -5.41
C PRO A 93 -16.30 16.06 -5.50
N TRP A 94 -17.56 15.98 -5.08
CA TRP A 94 -18.45 14.80 -5.09
C TRP A 94 -17.99 13.61 -4.24
N ILE A 95 -16.80 13.68 -3.67
CA ILE A 95 -16.30 12.81 -2.61
C ILE A 95 -15.98 13.64 -1.37
N GLY A 96 -16.15 13.06 -0.19
CA GLY A 96 -15.92 13.74 1.08
C GLY A 96 -15.12 12.90 2.05
N ILE A 97 -14.80 13.51 3.20
CA ILE A 97 -14.24 12.79 4.34
C ILE A 97 -15.26 11.74 4.81
N GLN A 98 -14.80 10.51 4.91
CA GLN A 98 -15.57 9.44 5.50
C GLN A 98 -15.43 9.50 7.02
N PRO A 99 -16.53 9.69 7.78
CA PRO A 99 -16.48 9.67 9.23
C PRO A 99 -16.03 8.30 9.71
N ILE A 100 -15.02 8.29 10.58
CA ILE A 100 -14.57 7.10 11.27
C ILE A 100 -14.93 7.27 12.74
N ALA A 101 -15.78 6.39 13.25
CA ALA A 101 -16.15 6.35 14.66
C ALA A 101 -15.63 5.03 15.24
N PHE A 102 -15.02 5.12 16.41
CA PHE A 102 -14.51 3.99 17.14
C PHE A 102 -15.21 3.88 18.49
N ASP A 103 -15.43 2.64 18.95
CA ASP A 103 -16.12 2.38 20.22
C ASP A 103 -15.41 3.02 21.42
N ARG A 104 -14.06 3.03 21.37
CA ARG A 104 -13.24 3.81 22.29
C ARG A 104 -12.54 4.93 21.56
N TRP A 105 -12.28 6.00 22.29
CA TRP A 105 -11.53 7.12 21.76
C TRP A 105 -10.14 6.67 21.27
N GLN A 106 -9.81 7.03 20.05
CA GLN A 106 -8.46 7.01 19.50
C GLN A 106 -8.29 8.22 18.58
N TYR A 107 -7.04 8.63 18.38
CA TYR A 107 -6.75 9.66 17.39
C TYR A 107 -6.98 9.11 15.97
N ALA A 108 -7.73 9.85 15.17
CA ALA A 108 -8.03 9.51 13.80
C ALA A 108 -8.10 10.76 12.93
N GLU A 109 -7.24 10.83 11.92
CA GLU A 109 -7.24 11.91 10.96
C GLU A 109 -8.36 11.73 9.93
N PRO A 110 -8.84 12.84 9.35
CA PRO A 110 -9.77 12.78 8.24
C PRO A 110 -9.24 11.95 7.06
N MET A 111 -9.95 10.88 6.72
CA MET A 111 -9.67 10.03 5.57
C MET A 111 -10.80 10.09 4.55
N ILE A 112 -10.47 9.89 3.28
CA ILE A 112 -11.46 9.84 2.18
C ILE A 112 -11.87 8.40 1.91
N GLY A 113 -10.93 7.47 2.04
CA GLY A 113 -11.13 6.05 1.82
C GLY A 113 -9.88 5.25 2.16
N GLY A 114 -10.02 3.94 2.19
CA GLY A 114 -8.94 2.99 2.42
C GLY A 114 -8.16 2.72 1.14
N MET A 115 -6.99 2.11 1.27
CA MET A 115 -6.06 1.87 0.16
C MET A 115 -6.72 1.19 -1.05
N PHE A 116 -7.50 0.13 -0.85
CA PHE A 116 -8.16 -0.57 -1.97
C PHE A 116 -9.41 0.13 -2.47
N THR A 117 -9.99 1.03 -1.68
CA THR A 117 -11.07 1.91 -2.16
C THR A 117 -10.50 3.02 -3.04
N LEU A 118 -9.35 3.59 -2.66
CA LEU A 118 -8.63 4.59 -3.43
C LEU A 118 -7.95 3.99 -4.68
N SER A 119 -7.55 2.72 -4.60
CA SER A 119 -6.91 1.98 -5.69
C SER A 119 -7.50 0.57 -5.84
N PRO A 120 -8.71 0.43 -6.41
CA PRO A 120 -9.35 -0.88 -6.60
C PRO A 120 -8.56 -1.78 -7.56
N LEU A 121 -7.80 -1.18 -8.49
CA LEU A 121 -6.89 -1.92 -9.37
C LEU A 121 -5.82 -2.68 -8.58
N ALA A 122 -5.34 -2.13 -7.45
CA ALA A 122 -4.37 -2.81 -6.61
C ALA A 122 -4.92 -4.10 -6.01
N LEU A 123 -6.19 -4.10 -5.59
CA LEU A 123 -6.87 -5.29 -5.07
C LEU A 123 -6.99 -6.37 -6.15
N VAL A 124 -7.44 -5.97 -7.36
CA VAL A 124 -7.53 -6.88 -8.50
C VAL A 124 -6.16 -7.48 -8.83
N GLY A 125 -5.12 -6.66 -8.88
CA GLY A 125 -3.76 -7.12 -9.10
C GLY A 125 -3.33 -8.18 -8.09
N ILE A 126 -3.53 -7.93 -6.79
CA ILE A 126 -3.18 -8.90 -5.75
C ILE A 126 -3.95 -10.21 -5.96
N ILE A 127 -5.27 -10.16 -6.15
CA ILE A 127 -6.08 -11.35 -6.40
C ILE A 127 -5.56 -12.13 -7.62
N CYS A 128 -5.23 -11.43 -8.71
CA CYS A 128 -4.69 -12.03 -9.93
C CYS A 128 -3.37 -12.77 -9.69
N VAL A 129 -2.45 -12.25 -8.85
CA VAL A 129 -1.22 -12.98 -8.52
C VAL A 129 -1.55 -14.37 -7.96
N PHE A 130 -2.50 -14.47 -7.01
CA PHE A 130 -2.85 -15.75 -6.37
C PHE A 130 -3.57 -16.70 -7.33
N ILE A 131 -4.58 -16.21 -8.05
CA ILE A 131 -5.34 -17.03 -9.00
C ILE A 131 -4.45 -17.53 -10.14
N MET A 132 -3.54 -16.67 -10.62
CA MET A 132 -2.69 -16.93 -11.78
C MET A 132 -1.29 -17.42 -11.40
N LYS A 133 -1.09 -17.90 -10.16
CA LYS A 133 0.21 -18.42 -9.68
C LYS A 133 0.89 -19.38 -10.65
N LYS A 134 0.11 -20.27 -11.30
CA LYS A 134 0.63 -21.25 -12.29
C LYS A 134 1.19 -20.61 -13.57
N ARG A 135 0.79 -19.37 -13.87
CA ARG A 135 1.28 -18.59 -15.01
C ARG A 135 2.54 -17.79 -14.68
N CYS A 136 2.93 -17.69 -13.42
CA CYS A 136 4.22 -17.11 -13.04
C CYS A 136 5.35 -17.95 -13.64
N ARG A 137 6.00 -17.42 -14.69
CA ARG A 137 7.13 -18.10 -15.36
C ARG A 137 8.30 -18.34 -14.42
N THR A 138 8.46 -17.47 -13.41
CA THR A 138 9.52 -17.59 -12.39
C THR A 138 8.91 -17.69 -11.00
N HIS A 139 9.45 -18.59 -10.18
CA HIS A 139 9.10 -18.69 -8.76
C HIS A 139 9.37 -17.39 -8.00
N ILE A 140 10.34 -16.60 -8.48
CA ILE A 140 10.75 -15.32 -7.89
C ILE A 140 9.59 -14.33 -7.89
N ALA A 141 8.88 -14.13 -9.01
CA ALA A 141 7.79 -13.15 -9.07
C ALA A 141 6.67 -13.44 -8.06
N TRP A 142 6.31 -14.72 -7.92
CA TRP A 142 5.35 -15.16 -6.91
C TRP A 142 5.87 -14.93 -5.48
N GLN A 143 7.11 -15.33 -5.20
CA GLN A 143 7.72 -15.15 -3.88
C GLN A 143 7.84 -13.67 -3.50
N THR A 144 8.26 -12.81 -4.44
CA THR A 144 8.31 -11.36 -4.26
C THR A 144 6.94 -10.80 -3.91
N SER A 145 5.88 -11.26 -4.59
CA SER A 145 4.50 -10.82 -4.29
C SER A 145 4.06 -11.22 -2.89
N VAL A 146 4.34 -12.46 -2.47
CA VAL A 146 4.03 -12.94 -1.11
C VAL A 146 4.80 -12.16 -0.05
N ILE A 147 6.10 -11.96 -0.25
CA ILE A 147 6.94 -11.18 0.68
C ILE A 147 6.44 -9.74 0.77
N ALA A 148 6.13 -9.09 -0.36
CA ALA A 148 5.62 -7.73 -0.37
C ALA A 148 4.26 -7.61 0.36
N ILE A 149 3.37 -8.58 0.21
CA ILE A 149 2.11 -8.61 0.97
C ILE A 149 2.37 -8.78 2.48
N ILE A 150 3.28 -9.68 2.88
CA ILE A 150 3.62 -9.87 4.29
C ILE A 150 4.20 -8.58 4.87
N VAL A 151 5.11 -7.91 4.15
CA VAL A 151 5.68 -6.62 4.55
C VAL A 151 4.57 -5.58 4.69
N GLY A 152 3.70 -5.43 3.70
CA GLY A 152 2.57 -4.52 3.77
C GLY A 152 1.64 -4.78 4.96
N LEU A 153 1.31 -6.05 5.24
CA LEU A 153 0.47 -6.43 6.39
C LEU A 153 1.15 -6.09 7.73
N VAL A 154 2.44 -6.37 7.86
CA VAL A 154 3.22 -6.03 9.06
C VAL A 154 3.23 -4.51 9.28
N LEU A 155 3.42 -3.74 8.22
CA LEU A 155 3.44 -2.28 8.28
C LEU A 155 2.07 -1.71 8.65
N ILE A 156 0.96 -2.18 8.05
CA ILE A 156 -0.38 -1.73 8.43
C ILE A 156 -0.65 -1.97 9.93
N VAL A 157 -0.27 -3.15 10.44
CA VAL A 157 -0.42 -3.47 11.86
C VAL A 157 0.42 -2.53 12.72
N PHE A 158 1.68 -2.30 12.34
CA PHE A 158 2.58 -1.41 13.04
C PHE A 158 2.04 0.03 13.10
N ASP A 159 1.60 0.59 11.97
CA ASP A 159 1.08 1.95 11.87
C ASP A 159 -0.19 2.11 12.71
N SER A 160 -1.08 1.11 12.63
CA SER A 160 -2.30 1.07 13.44
C SER A 160 -1.96 1.11 14.94
N LEU A 161 -0.98 0.32 15.39
CA LEU A 161 -0.64 0.20 16.82
C LEU A 161 0.05 1.44 17.40
N LYS A 162 0.83 2.17 16.59
CA LYS A 162 1.70 3.24 17.09
C LYS A 162 1.20 4.65 16.84
N ALA A 163 0.50 4.88 15.73
CA ALA A 163 0.15 6.23 15.29
C ALA A 163 -1.36 6.47 15.18
N GLY A 164 -2.18 5.45 15.48
CA GLY A 164 -3.63 5.51 15.28
C GLY A 164 -3.98 5.50 13.80
N ILE A 165 -4.94 6.34 13.41
CA ILE A 165 -5.41 6.44 12.03
C ILE A 165 -4.95 7.75 11.39
N GLY A 166 -4.25 7.67 10.27
CA GLY A 166 -3.78 8.82 9.51
C GLY A 166 -3.73 8.53 8.03
N TRP A 167 -4.36 9.38 7.19
CA TRP A 167 -4.42 9.13 5.74
C TRP A 167 -3.03 9.00 5.11
N ARG A 168 -2.04 9.73 5.64
CA ARG A 168 -0.64 9.71 5.18
C ARG A 168 0.05 8.37 5.44
N TYR A 169 -0.34 7.65 6.48
CA TYR A 169 0.26 6.35 6.82
C TYR A 169 -0.09 5.26 5.80
N ILE A 170 -1.09 5.48 4.93
CA ILE A 170 -1.28 4.62 3.75
C ILE A 170 0.00 4.56 2.91
N ALA A 171 0.78 5.65 2.83
CA ALA A 171 2.02 5.67 2.07
C ALA A 171 3.09 4.74 2.65
N ASP A 172 3.05 4.42 3.95
CA ASP A 172 4.07 3.62 4.62
C ASP A 172 4.00 2.15 4.20
N PHE A 173 2.81 1.64 3.86
CA PHE A 173 2.60 0.25 3.45
C PHE A 173 2.11 0.04 2.01
N ALA A 174 1.44 1.03 1.40
CA ALA A 174 0.76 0.82 0.12
C ALA A 174 1.69 0.49 -1.04
N TRP A 175 2.92 1.00 -1.03
CA TRP A 175 3.93 0.67 -2.03
C TRP A 175 4.22 -0.84 -2.07
N SER A 176 4.18 -1.52 -0.92
CA SER A 176 4.44 -2.95 -0.82
C SER A 176 3.32 -3.75 -1.50
N PHE A 177 2.07 -3.38 -1.23
CA PHE A 177 0.92 -3.94 -1.94
C PHE A 177 0.93 -3.62 -3.43
N ALA A 178 1.39 -2.43 -3.82
CA ALA A 178 1.52 -2.04 -5.22
C ALA A 178 2.52 -2.91 -5.99
N ILE A 179 3.62 -3.35 -5.38
CA ILE A 179 4.56 -4.31 -5.99
C ILE A 179 3.85 -5.62 -6.34
N ALA A 180 3.12 -6.20 -5.38
CA ALA A 180 2.35 -7.42 -5.62
C ALA A 180 1.27 -7.19 -6.69
N ALA A 181 0.55 -6.08 -6.61
CA ALA A 181 -0.47 -5.73 -7.59
C ALA A 181 0.08 -5.59 -9.00
N ALA A 182 1.24 -4.94 -9.17
CA ALA A 182 1.88 -4.74 -10.47
C ALA A 182 2.23 -6.08 -11.14
N ILE A 183 2.72 -7.05 -10.36
CA ILE A 183 2.99 -8.40 -10.86
C ILE A 183 1.70 -9.07 -11.34
N GLY A 184 0.61 -8.96 -10.57
CA GLY A 184 -0.66 -9.59 -10.93
C GLY A 184 -1.36 -8.96 -12.12
N ILE A 185 -1.31 -7.63 -12.22
CA ILE A 185 -1.82 -6.90 -13.39
C ILE A 185 -1.01 -7.28 -14.63
N SER A 186 0.31 -7.42 -14.50
CA SER A 186 1.16 -7.86 -15.61
C SER A 186 0.78 -9.26 -16.09
N LEU A 187 0.52 -10.20 -15.18
CA LEU A 187 0.04 -11.55 -15.51
C LEU A 187 -1.33 -11.50 -16.19
N LEU A 188 -2.24 -10.67 -15.69
CA LEU A 188 -3.58 -10.50 -16.25
C LEU A 188 -3.53 -9.95 -17.69
N LEU A 189 -2.67 -8.96 -17.94
CA LEU A 189 -2.48 -8.36 -19.26
C LEU A 189 -1.74 -9.30 -20.23
N GLU A 190 -0.76 -10.08 -19.75
CA GLU A 190 -0.13 -11.16 -20.54
C GLU A 190 -1.17 -12.21 -20.92
N TYR A 191 -2.07 -12.58 -20.01
CA TYR A 191 -3.15 -13.49 -20.34
C TYR A 191 -4.09 -12.92 -21.40
N ALA A 192 -4.49 -11.65 -21.27
CA ALA A 192 -5.30 -10.98 -22.28
C ALA A 192 -4.61 -10.93 -23.66
N SER A 193 -3.29 -10.72 -23.72
CA SER A 193 -2.56 -10.74 -24.99
C SER A 193 -2.53 -12.13 -25.63
N THR A 194 -2.36 -13.20 -24.83
CA THR A 194 -2.41 -14.58 -25.35
C THR A 194 -3.79 -14.95 -25.89
N LEU A 195 -4.87 -14.49 -25.25
CA LEU A 195 -6.24 -14.71 -25.75
C LEU A 195 -6.51 -13.97 -27.06
N GLN A 196 -5.92 -12.79 -27.23
CA GLN A 196 -6.11 -11.95 -28.41
C GLN A 196 -5.45 -12.53 -29.67
N SER A 197 -4.31 -13.23 -29.51
CA SER A 197 -3.61 -13.88 -30.62
C SER A 197 -4.35 -15.10 -31.20
N GLU A 198 -5.37 -15.60 -30.50
CA GLU A 198 -6.16 -16.72 -30.97
C GLU A 198 -7.26 -16.29 -31.96
N ASN A 199 -7.66 -17.19 -32.87
CA ASN A 199 -8.57 -16.85 -33.98
C ASN A 199 -10.07 -16.85 -33.59
N SER A 200 -10.41 -16.98 -32.31
CA SER A 200 -11.79 -17.00 -31.82
C SER A 200 -12.27 -15.61 -31.40
N LEU A 201 -13.42 -15.18 -31.93
CA LEU A 201 -14.05 -13.90 -31.55
C LEU A 201 -14.31 -13.82 -30.04
N HIS A 202 -14.78 -14.90 -29.43
CA HIS A 202 -15.07 -14.95 -28.00
C HIS A 202 -13.83 -14.66 -27.14
N LYS A 203 -12.67 -15.23 -27.49
CA LYS A 203 -11.40 -15.00 -26.78
C LYS A 203 -10.89 -13.57 -26.95
N LYS A 204 -11.05 -12.99 -28.15
CA LYS A 204 -10.75 -11.58 -28.39
C LYS A 204 -11.64 -10.65 -27.57
N THR A 205 -12.95 -10.94 -27.48
CA THR A 205 -13.87 -10.16 -26.63
C THR A 205 -13.42 -10.20 -25.17
N ILE A 206 -13.09 -11.38 -24.63
CA ILE A 206 -12.57 -11.49 -23.25
C ILE A 206 -11.31 -10.65 -23.06
N ALA A 207 -10.36 -10.71 -23.99
CA ALA A 207 -9.12 -9.93 -23.93
C ALA A 207 -9.37 -8.42 -23.88
N TYR A 208 -10.27 -7.90 -24.73
CA TYR A 208 -10.64 -6.49 -24.71
C TYR A 208 -11.39 -6.10 -23.44
N THR A 209 -12.28 -6.95 -22.93
CA THR A 209 -12.98 -6.72 -21.66
C THR A 209 -12.00 -6.63 -20.49
N ILE A 210 -11.00 -7.50 -20.42
CA ILE A 210 -9.95 -7.43 -19.39
C ILE A 210 -9.19 -6.10 -19.47
N ARG A 211 -8.77 -5.69 -20.66
CA ARG A 211 -8.04 -4.41 -20.85
C ARG A 211 -8.91 -3.21 -20.49
N LEU A 212 -10.18 -3.23 -20.89
CA LEU A 212 -11.13 -2.18 -20.54
C LEU A 212 -11.32 -2.11 -19.02
N LEU A 213 -11.49 -3.24 -18.35
CA LEU A 213 -11.60 -3.30 -16.89
C LEU A 213 -10.37 -2.68 -16.21
N VAL A 214 -9.16 -3.07 -16.62
CA VAL A 214 -7.91 -2.51 -16.08
C VAL A 214 -7.84 -0.99 -16.32
N ALA A 215 -8.18 -0.53 -17.53
CA ALA A 215 -8.18 0.89 -17.87
C ALA A 215 -9.22 1.69 -17.06
N VAL A 216 -10.43 1.16 -16.90
CA VAL A 216 -11.51 1.79 -16.11
C VAL A 216 -11.10 1.89 -14.64
N LEU A 217 -10.56 0.82 -14.05
CA LEU A 217 -10.12 0.84 -12.65
C LEU A 217 -8.94 1.79 -12.44
N LEU A 218 -7.99 1.85 -13.40
CA LEU A 218 -6.88 2.80 -13.36
C LEU A 218 -7.40 4.24 -13.42
N PHE A 219 -8.29 4.53 -14.36
CA PHE A 219 -8.87 5.86 -14.53
C PHE A 219 -9.69 6.26 -13.30
N ALA A 220 -10.43 5.32 -12.71
CA ALA A 220 -11.14 5.55 -11.45
C ALA A 220 -10.18 5.92 -10.31
N SER A 221 -9.07 5.18 -10.13
CA SER A 221 -8.06 5.52 -9.13
C SER A 221 -7.45 6.91 -9.35
N ILE A 222 -7.15 7.27 -10.60
CA ILE A 222 -6.61 8.59 -10.95
C ILE A 222 -7.65 9.69 -10.68
N ALA A 223 -8.91 9.47 -11.06
CA ALA A 223 -9.99 10.42 -10.81
C ALA A 223 -10.19 10.64 -9.30
N ILE A 224 -10.22 9.56 -8.50
CA ILE A 224 -10.28 9.65 -7.03
C ILE A 224 -9.09 10.43 -6.49
N ALA A 225 -7.87 10.15 -6.97
CA ALA A 225 -6.67 10.87 -6.53
C ALA A 225 -6.74 12.37 -6.85
N VAL A 226 -7.19 12.75 -8.06
CA VAL A 226 -7.36 14.16 -8.43
C VAL A 226 -8.43 14.83 -7.58
N LEU A 227 -9.60 14.21 -7.42
CA LEU A 227 -10.69 14.75 -6.59
C LEU A 227 -10.28 14.86 -5.12
N SER A 228 -9.42 13.95 -4.63
CA SER A 228 -8.95 13.93 -3.24
C SER A 228 -8.26 15.22 -2.81
N TRP A 229 -7.56 15.89 -3.73
CA TRP A 229 -6.88 17.16 -3.47
C TRP A 229 -7.84 18.30 -3.12
N PHE A 230 -9.06 18.22 -3.65
CA PHE A 230 -10.11 19.21 -3.46
C PHE A 230 -11.04 18.89 -2.29
N VAL A 231 -10.87 17.73 -1.62
CA VAL A 231 -11.70 17.39 -0.46
C VAL A 231 -11.42 18.35 0.70
N THR A 232 -12.47 19.02 1.14
CA THR A 232 -12.41 19.96 2.27
C THR A 232 -12.31 19.24 3.61
N GLY A 233 -11.66 19.87 4.60
CA GLY A 233 -11.54 19.34 5.97
C GLY A 233 -10.33 18.45 6.20
N ARG A 234 -9.60 18.07 5.14
CA ARG A 234 -8.27 17.49 5.29
C ARG A 234 -7.26 18.59 5.59
N GLU A 235 -6.26 18.27 6.41
CA GLU A 235 -5.18 19.20 6.73
C GLU A 235 -4.40 19.64 5.49
N ASP A 236 -4.33 18.78 4.48
CA ASP A 236 -3.64 19.00 3.22
C ASP A 236 -4.52 19.45 2.04
N SER A 237 -5.76 19.85 2.33
CA SER A 237 -6.69 20.26 1.28
C SER A 237 -6.21 21.48 0.50
N THR A 238 -6.44 21.47 -0.82
CA THR A 238 -6.08 22.61 -1.70
C THR A 238 -6.81 23.89 -1.28
N LEU A 239 -8.02 23.78 -0.70
CA LEU A 239 -8.74 24.94 -0.16
C LEU A 239 -7.92 25.69 0.91
N ARG A 240 -7.14 24.97 1.74
CA ARG A 240 -6.33 25.55 2.81
C ARG A 240 -5.04 26.18 2.28
N PHE A 241 -4.38 25.53 1.32
CA PHE A 241 -3.06 25.96 0.84
C PHE A 241 -3.07 26.82 -0.42
N ASN A 242 -4.07 26.65 -1.28
CA ASN A 242 -4.25 27.42 -2.51
C ASN A 242 -5.75 27.59 -2.82
N PRO A 243 -6.46 28.46 -2.08
CA PRO A 243 -7.89 28.66 -2.24
C PRO A 243 -8.26 29.13 -3.67
N ASN A 244 -7.40 29.92 -4.32
CA ASN A 244 -7.63 30.38 -5.70
C ASN A 244 -7.72 29.21 -6.67
N LEU A 245 -6.80 28.24 -6.59
CA LEU A 245 -6.85 27.03 -7.41
C LEU A 245 -8.11 26.21 -7.11
N TRP A 246 -8.47 26.10 -5.83
CA TRP A 246 -9.67 25.35 -5.42
C TRP A 246 -10.95 25.95 -6.02
N PHE A 247 -11.14 27.27 -5.89
CA PHE A 247 -12.31 27.96 -6.43
C PHE A 247 -12.32 28.02 -7.96
N ALA A 248 -11.16 28.17 -8.61
CA ALA A 248 -11.04 28.15 -10.07
C ALA A 248 -11.42 26.79 -10.65
N PHE A 249 -10.96 25.69 -10.05
CA PHE A 249 -11.33 24.36 -10.51
C PHE A 249 -12.81 24.08 -10.24
N ARG A 250 -13.31 24.46 -9.06
CA ARG A 250 -14.73 24.33 -8.72
C ARG A 250 -15.61 25.07 -9.74
N SER A 251 -15.25 26.29 -10.14
CA SER A 251 -16.08 27.07 -11.07
C SER A 251 -16.22 26.40 -12.43
N TRP A 252 -15.16 25.78 -12.96
CA TRP A 252 -15.23 24.98 -14.19
C TRP A 252 -16.17 23.79 -14.08
N MET A 253 -16.28 23.20 -12.88
CA MET A 253 -17.11 22.03 -12.61
C MET A 253 -18.58 22.37 -12.33
N THR A 254 -18.89 23.62 -11.96
CA THR A 254 -20.25 24.09 -11.64
C THR A 254 -20.85 24.96 -12.75
N LEU A 255 -20.18 25.08 -13.90
CA LEU A 255 -20.66 25.84 -15.07
C LEU A 255 -21.71 25.08 -15.90
N PHE A 256 -22.12 23.88 -15.47
CA PHE A 256 -23.20 23.07 -16.03
C PHE A 256 -24.07 22.53 -14.90
#